data_AF-A0A522NLW7-F1
#
_entry.id   AF-A0A522NLW7-F1
#
_cell.length_a   1.000
_cell.length_b   1.000
_cell.length_c   1.000
_cell.angle_alpha   90.00
_cell.angle_beta   90.00
_cell.angle_gamma   90.00
#
_symmetry.space_group_name_H-M   'P 1'
#
loop_
_entity.id
_entity.type
_entity.pdbx_description
1 polymer ?
#
loop_
_entity_poly.entity_id
_entity_poly.type
_entity_poly.pdbx_seq_one_letter_code
_entity_poly.pdbx_strand_id
1 'polypeptide(L)'
;MHHRTSAVALIAGVIAMGGAAETLAPPAHAKPAPEVEYMYNVAVRRHYDFPNNDAIGYGYGICDKVTGGQSYGQVMGDVKNDVTPNDEFAANYLVGYAVDLLCPAQIYQLRNSAQGYRPPPGQEYFGNPAPE
;
A
#
# COMPACT_ATOMS: atom_id res chain seq x y z
N MET A 1 -35.43 11.78 -54.85
CA MET A 1 -34.12 12.11 -55.47
C MET A 1 -33.93 13.61 -55.27
N HIS A 2 -32.94 14.20 -54.59
CA HIS A 2 -31.60 13.76 -54.20
C HIS A 2 -31.06 14.49 -52.93
N HIS A 3 -31.89 15.07 -52.06
CA HIS A 3 -31.39 15.97 -50.99
C HIS A 3 -31.75 15.59 -49.55
N ARG A 4 -32.73 14.71 -49.32
CA ARG A 4 -33.16 14.34 -47.96
C ARG A 4 -32.40 13.15 -47.37
N THR A 5 -31.74 12.37 -48.21
CA THR A 5 -30.88 11.25 -47.82
C THR A 5 -29.49 11.71 -47.34
N SER A 6 -29.07 12.94 -47.65
CA SER A 6 -27.75 13.46 -47.26
C SER A 6 -27.64 13.87 -45.79
N ALA A 7 -28.74 14.29 -45.15
CA ALA A 7 -28.67 14.77 -43.77
C ALA A 7 -28.49 13.63 -42.75
N VAL A 8 -29.09 12.46 -43.00
CA VAL A 8 -29.01 11.30 -42.10
C VAL A 8 -27.64 10.63 -42.18
N ALA A 9 -27.02 10.61 -43.37
CA ALA A 9 -25.69 10.06 -43.56
C ALA A 9 -24.57 10.89 -42.90
N LEU A 10 -24.80 12.19 -42.69
CA LEU A 10 -23.81 13.08 -42.06
C LEU A 10 -23.80 12.98 -40.52
N ILE A 11 -24.90 12.57 -39.89
CA ILE A 11 -24.96 12.43 -38.42
C ILE A 11 -24.40 11.06 -37.97
N ALA A 12 -24.51 10.02 -38.79
CA ALA A 12 -23.97 8.69 -38.48
C ALA A 12 -22.44 8.59 -38.59
N GLY A 13 -21.78 9.53 -39.27
CA GLY A 13 -20.32 9.54 -39.46
C GLY A 13 -19.51 10.06 -38.27
N VAL A 14 -20.13 10.79 -37.33
CA VAL A 14 -19.40 11.48 -36.25
C VAL A 14 -19.18 10.58 -35.02
N ILE A 15 -19.94 9.51 -34.85
CA ILE A 15 -19.83 8.63 -33.66
C ILE A 15 -18.70 7.59 -33.81
N ALA A 16 -18.26 7.29 -35.04
CA ALA A 16 -17.26 6.24 -35.28
C ALA A 16 -15.80 6.67 -35.05
N MET A 17 -15.52 7.96 -34.83
CA MET A 17 -14.16 8.48 -34.61
C MET A 17 -13.82 8.80 -33.16
N GLY A 18 -14.77 8.62 -32.22
CA GLY A 18 -14.55 8.90 -30.80
C GLY A 18 -13.97 7.74 -29.98
N GLY A 19 -13.93 6.52 -30.54
CA GLY A 19 -13.62 5.30 -29.77
C GLY A 19 -12.18 4.79 -29.84
N ALA A 20 -11.30 5.40 -30.65
CA ALA A 20 -9.95 4.87 -30.88
C ALA A 20 -8.84 5.60 -30.07
N ALA A 21 -9.21 6.59 -29.27
CA ALA A 21 -8.28 7.35 -28.43
C ALA A 21 -8.67 7.23 -26.95
N GLU A 22 -9.04 6.03 -26.50
CA GLU A 22 -8.72 5.66 -25.13
C GLU A 22 -7.20 5.48 -25.10
N THR A 23 -6.49 6.60 -24.96
CA THR A 23 -5.08 6.58 -24.60
C THR A 23 -5.00 5.70 -23.37
N LEU A 24 -4.48 4.48 -23.52
CA LEU A 24 -4.06 3.64 -22.40
C LEU A 24 -3.18 4.55 -21.56
N ALA A 25 -3.74 5.12 -20.50
CA ALA A 25 -2.97 5.90 -19.56
C ALA A 25 -1.82 4.98 -19.16
N PRO A 26 -0.57 5.47 -19.19
CA PRO A 26 0.55 4.67 -18.72
C PRO A 26 0.15 4.07 -17.37
N PRO A 27 0.35 2.75 -17.16
CA PRO A 27 0.08 2.17 -15.86
C PRO A 27 0.78 3.05 -14.84
N ALA A 28 0.01 3.58 -13.89
CA ALA A 28 0.55 4.50 -12.90
C ALA A 28 1.74 3.80 -12.24
N HIS A 29 2.95 4.28 -12.54
CA HIS A 29 4.13 3.84 -11.82
C HIS A 29 3.90 4.21 -10.36
N ALA A 30 4.32 3.32 -9.46
CA ALA A 30 4.26 3.51 -8.01
C ALA A 30 4.65 4.94 -7.62
N LYS A 31 4.13 5.41 -6.47
CA LYS A 31 4.33 6.78 -5.95
C LYS A 31 5.74 7.29 -6.32
N PRO A 32 5.91 8.45 -6.99
CA PRO A 32 7.08 8.77 -7.83
C PRO A 32 8.46 8.63 -7.19
N ALA A 33 8.54 8.53 -5.86
CA ALA A 33 9.72 8.10 -5.11
C ALA A 33 9.26 7.37 -3.83
N PRO A 34 8.96 6.06 -3.89
CA PRO A 34 8.34 5.36 -2.77
C PRO A 34 9.30 5.25 -1.57
N GLU A 35 10.60 5.14 -1.79
CA GLU A 35 11.63 5.11 -0.75
C GLU A 35 11.74 6.46 -0.03
N VAL A 36 11.62 7.57 -0.77
CA VAL A 36 11.66 8.92 -0.18
C VAL A 36 10.44 9.15 0.70
N GLU A 37 9.25 8.78 0.22
CA GLU A 37 8.02 8.90 1.01
C GLU A 37 8.06 7.97 2.24
N TYR A 38 8.58 6.74 2.08
CA TYR A 38 8.72 5.80 3.18
C TYR A 38 9.69 6.34 4.24
N MET A 39 10.90 6.73 3.85
CA MET A 39 11.91 7.31 4.74
C MET A 39 11.38 8.54 5.46
N TYR A 40 10.67 9.41 4.75
CA TYR A 40 10.05 10.58 5.35
C TYR A 40 9.05 10.19 6.44
N ASN A 41 8.14 9.25 6.17
CA ASN A 41 7.12 8.86 7.12
C ASN A 41 7.70 8.13 8.35
N VAL A 42 8.68 7.24 8.15
CA VAL A 42 9.13 6.37 9.24
C VAL A 42 10.30 6.95 10.03
N ALA A 43 11.29 7.56 9.36
CA ALA A 43 12.48 8.08 10.02
C ALA A 43 12.37 9.57 10.32
N VAL A 44 11.90 10.40 9.37
CA VAL A 44 11.87 11.86 9.58
C VAL A 44 10.67 12.31 10.41
N ARG A 45 9.48 11.78 10.12
CA ARG A 45 8.24 12.20 10.78
C ARG A 45 8.02 11.47 12.10
N ARG A 46 8.32 10.17 12.15
CA ARG A 46 8.06 9.31 13.30
C ARG A 46 9.30 8.95 14.12
N HIS A 47 10.50 9.15 13.59
CA HIS A 47 11.75 8.90 14.29
C HIS A 47 11.85 7.46 14.83
N TYR A 48 11.44 6.48 14.02
CA TYR A 48 11.66 5.07 14.36
C TYR A 48 13.15 4.71 14.25
N ASP A 49 13.64 3.96 15.23
CA ASP A 49 14.99 3.43 15.27
C ASP A 49 15.02 2.02 14.65
N PHE A 50 15.75 1.87 13.56
CA PHE A 50 15.85 0.62 12.81
C PHE A 50 17.17 -0.11 13.10
N PRO A 51 17.21 -1.45 12.97
CA PRO A 51 18.46 -2.19 12.95
C PRO A 51 19.44 -1.59 11.93
N ASN A 52 20.69 -1.39 12.34
CA ASN A 52 21.76 -0.81 11.53
C ASN A 52 21.49 0.61 10.98
N ASN A 53 20.47 1.32 11.50
CA ASN A 53 19.99 2.61 10.97
C ASN A 53 19.54 2.54 9.49
N ASP A 54 19.09 1.36 9.03
CA ASP A 54 18.69 1.15 7.65
C ASP A 54 17.17 0.98 7.52
N ALA A 55 16.45 2.10 7.44
CA ALA A 55 15.01 2.08 7.30
C ALA A 55 14.56 1.46 5.96
N ILE A 56 15.24 1.78 4.86
CA ILE A 56 14.86 1.32 3.50
C ILE A 56 15.08 -0.18 3.37
N GLY A 57 16.26 -0.67 3.73
CA GLY A 57 16.55 -2.10 3.71
C GLY A 57 15.63 -2.88 4.63
N TYR A 58 15.32 -2.33 5.81
CA TYR A 58 14.34 -2.94 6.72
C TYR A 58 12.92 -3.00 6.11
N GLY A 59 12.48 -1.93 5.44
CA GLY A 59 11.21 -1.88 4.72
C GLY A 59 11.10 -2.95 3.62
N TYR A 60 12.15 -3.15 2.82
CA TYR A 60 12.19 -4.25 1.86
C TYR A 60 12.26 -5.62 2.52
N GLY A 61 12.92 -5.75 3.68
CA GLY A 61 12.88 -6.96 4.48
C GLY A 61 11.46 -7.35 4.91
N ILE A 62 10.61 -6.38 5.24
CA ILE A 62 9.17 -6.62 5.48
C ILE A 62 8.49 -7.13 4.19
N CYS A 63 8.78 -6.51 3.05
CA CYS A 63 8.24 -6.94 1.76
C CYS A 63 8.62 -8.38 1.39
N ASP A 64 9.86 -8.79 1.68
CA ASP A 64 10.35 -10.15 1.46
C ASP A 64 9.61 -11.16 2.35
N LYS A 65 9.39 -10.82 3.62
CA LYS A 65 8.60 -11.62 4.56
C LYS A 65 7.17 -11.85 4.08
N VAL A 66 6.51 -10.77 3.62
CA VAL A 66 5.15 -10.86 3.07
C VAL A 66 5.15 -11.70 1.79
N THR A 67 6.09 -11.46 0.87
CA THR A 67 6.23 -12.24 -0.37
C THR A 67 6.45 -13.73 -0.08
N GLY A 68 7.26 -14.03 0.94
CA GLY A 68 7.52 -15.38 1.44
C GLY A 68 6.33 -16.07 2.12
N GLY A 69 5.18 -15.38 2.26
CA GLY A 69 3.96 -15.96 2.82
C GLY A 69 3.91 -16.01 4.35
N GLN A 70 4.76 -15.24 5.04
CA GLN A 70 4.64 -15.10 6.49
C GLN A 70 3.28 -14.47 6.86
N SER A 71 2.70 -14.94 7.96
CA SER A 71 1.43 -14.39 8.45
C SER A 71 1.61 -12.98 8.99
N TYR A 72 0.54 -12.17 8.95
CA TYR A 72 0.56 -10.81 9.49
C TYR A 72 1.08 -10.75 10.92
N GLY A 73 0.65 -11.68 11.78
CA GLY A 73 1.09 -11.75 13.18
C GLY A 73 2.57 -12.06 13.36
N GLN A 74 3.16 -12.86 12.46
CA GLN A 74 4.62 -13.11 12.47
C GLN A 74 5.38 -11.84 12.09
N VAL A 75 4.98 -11.19 11.00
CA VAL A 75 5.63 -9.94 10.54
C VAL A 75 5.51 -8.86 11.62
N MET A 76 4.33 -8.69 12.23
CA MET A 76 4.10 -7.77 13.34
C MET A 76 4.98 -8.10 14.55
N GLY A 77 5.08 -9.38 14.93
CA GLY A 77 5.94 -9.84 16.02
C GLY A 77 7.40 -9.48 15.80
N ASP A 78 7.93 -9.78 14.61
CA ASP A 78 9.30 -9.45 14.25
C ASP A 78 9.55 -7.94 14.29
N VAL A 79 8.64 -7.13 13.75
CA VAL A 79 8.82 -5.66 13.75
C VAL A 79 8.88 -5.08 15.16
N LYS A 80 8.09 -5.61 16.09
CA LYS A 80 8.17 -5.21 17.51
C LYS A 80 9.44 -5.72 18.22
N ASN A 81 10.12 -6.73 17.68
CA ASN A 81 11.40 -7.15 18.24
C ASN A 81 12.56 -6.28 17.74
N ASP A 82 12.42 -5.72 16.55
CA ASP A 82 13.54 -5.11 15.82
C ASP A 82 13.58 -3.58 15.89
N VAL A 83 12.42 -2.91 16.01
CA VAL A 83 12.31 -1.44 15.88
C VAL A 83 11.86 -0.78 17.18
N THR A 84 12.34 0.43 17.48
CA THR A 84 11.86 1.26 18.60
C THR A 84 11.21 2.55 18.10
N PRO A 85 10.06 3.00 18.64
CA PRO A 85 9.16 2.28 19.56
C PRO A 85 8.59 0.97 18.99
N ASN A 86 8.30 0.01 19.86
CA ASN A 86 7.94 -1.37 19.50
C ASN A 86 6.50 -1.78 19.85
N ASP A 87 5.59 -0.82 19.99
CA ASP A 87 4.18 -1.13 20.24
C ASP A 87 3.45 -1.59 18.95
N GLU A 88 2.22 -2.11 19.11
CA GLU A 88 1.39 -2.55 17.98
C GLU A 88 1.10 -1.44 16.97
N PHE A 89 0.98 -0.19 17.42
CA PHE A 89 0.73 0.93 16.50
C PHE A 89 1.96 1.18 15.63
N ALA A 90 3.15 1.20 16.22
CA ALA A 90 4.41 1.33 15.50
C ALA A 90 4.59 0.21 14.48
N ALA A 91 4.42 -1.05 14.88
CA ALA A 91 4.55 -2.18 13.97
C ALA A 91 3.53 -2.13 12.83
N ASN A 92 2.26 -1.84 13.13
CA ASN A 92 1.20 -1.76 12.13
C ASN A 92 1.45 -0.61 11.14
N TYR A 93 1.95 0.53 11.63
CA TYR A 93 2.33 1.66 10.81
C TYR A 93 3.46 1.30 9.84
N LEU A 94 4.53 0.69 10.36
CA LEU A 94 5.70 0.29 9.56
C LEU A 94 5.34 -0.74 8.49
N VAL A 95 4.64 -1.82 8.87
CA VAL A 95 4.22 -2.86 7.94
C VAL A 95 3.31 -2.31 6.85
N GLY A 96 2.33 -1.47 7.24
CA GLY A 96 1.42 -0.85 6.29
C GLY A 96 2.12 0.03 5.27
N TYR A 97 3.01 0.93 5.71
CA TYR A 97 3.75 1.83 4.81
C TYR A 97 4.79 1.09 3.97
N ALA A 98 5.45 0.06 4.50
CA ALA A 98 6.39 -0.75 3.72
C ALA A 98 5.67 -1.41 2.54
N VAL A 99 4.51 -2.02 2.78
CA VAL A 99 3.75 -2.69 1.72
C VAL A 99 3.05 -1.73 0.78
N ASP A 100 2.45 -0.64 1.28
CA ASP A 100 1.77 0.35 0.42
C ASP A 100 2.74 1.06 -0.53
N LEU A 101 3.96 1.35 -0.06
CA LEU A 101 4.92 2.15 -0.80
C LEU A 101 5.92 1.29 -1.59
N LEU A 102 6.58 0.35 -0.92
CA LEU A 102 7.75 -0.34 -1.47
C LEU A 102 7.37 -1.60 -2.26
N CYS A 103 6.27 -2.26 -1.89
CA CYS A 103 5.83 -3.50 -2.53
C CYS A 103 4.29 -3.59 -2.67
N PRO A 104 3.68 -2.69 -3.46
CA PRO A 104 2.22 -2.58 -3.57
C PRO A 104 1.56 -3.81 -4.21
N ALA A 105 2.30 -4.62 -4.97
CA ALA A 105 1.79 -5.87 -5.54
C ALA A 105 1.42 -6.89 -4.46
N GLN A 106 2.01 -6.79 -3.27
CA GLN A 106 1.83 -7.69 -2.14
C GLN A 106 0.67 -7.26 -1.21
N ILE A 107 0.00 -6.14 -1.47
CA ILE A 107 -1.02 -5.60 -0.56
C ILE A 107 -2.19 -6.56 -0.34
N TYR A 108 -2.57 -7.33 -1.36
CA TYR A 108 -3.60 -8.37 -1.23
C TYR A 108 -3.15 -9.52 -0.34
N GLN A 109 -1.89 -9.96 -0.47
CA GLN A 109 -1.32 -11.01 0.36
C GLN A 109 -1.26 -10.58 1.83
N LEU A 110 -0.81 -9.35 2.09
CA LEU A 110 -0.82 -8.78 3.44
C LEU A 110 -2.24 -8.77 4.03
N ARG A 111 -3.22 -8.22 3.31
CA ARG A 111 -4.63 -8.13 3.76
C ARG A 111 -5.26 -9.50 4.02
N ASN A 112 -4.95 -10.49 3.20
CA ASN A 112 -5.43 -11.86 3.40
C ASN A 112 -4.79 -12.48 4.64
N SER A 113 -3.49 -12.25 4.84
CA SER A 113 -2.77 -12.77 6.01
C SER A 113 -3.18 -12.11 7.35
N ALA A 114 -3.76 -10.92 7.28
CA ALA A 114 -4.26 -10.17 8.44
C ALA A 114 -5.69 -10.54 8.85
N GLN A 115 -6.39 -11.39 8.08
CA GLN A 115 -7.77 -11.78 8.41
C GLN A 115 -7.83 -12.48 9.77
N GLY A 116 -8.67 -11.96 10.66
CA GLY A 116 -8.81 -12.49 12.01
C GLY A 116 -7.64 -12.18 12.96
N TYR A 117 -6.65 -11.39 12.52
CA TYR A 117 -5.59 -10.92 13.41
C TYR A 117 -6.20 -10.11 14.55
N ARG A 118 -5.82 -10.45 15.78
CA ARG A 118 -6.08 -9.66 16.98
C ARG A 118 -4.75 -9.37 17.65
N PRO A 119 -4.44 -8.10 17.94
CA PRO A 119 -3.25 -7.78 18.73
C PRO A 119 -3.31 -8.48 20.08
N PRO A 120 -2.15 -8.81 20.69
CA PRO A 120 -2.12 -9.37 22.03
C PRO A 120 -2.86 -8.49 23.04
N PRO A 121 -3.52 -9.07 24.05
CA PRO A 121 -4.22 -8.31 25.07
C PRO A 121 -3.32 -7.24 25.71
N GLY A 122 -3.84 -6.03 25.89
CA GLY A 122 -3.10 -4.91 26.49
C GLY A 122 -2.14 -4.18 25.54
N GLN A 123 -2.09 -4.61 24.27
CA GLN A 123 -1.43 -3.88 23.18
C GLN A 123 -2.44 -3.26 22.19
N GLU A 124 -3.73 -3.33 22.54
CA GLU A 124 -4.83 -2.70 21.81
C GLU A 124 -4.75 -1.19 22.03
N TYR A 125 -4.04 -0.50 21.13
CA TYR A 125 -4.15 0.92 20.80
C TYR A 125 -4.71 1.80 21.94
N PHE A 126 -3.83 2.39 22.77
CA PHE A 126 -4.13 3.41 23.80
C PHE A 126 -5.52 4.07 23.67
N GLY A 127 -6.55 3.40 24.18
CA GLY A 127 -7.93 3.73 23.83
C GLY A 127 -8.97 3.01 24.69
N ASN A 128 -8.62 1.90 25.33
CA ASN A 128 -9.44 1.33 26.41
C ASN A 128 -8.54 0.99 27.61
N PRO A 129 -8.76 1.59 28.79
CA PRO A 129 -8.20 1.04 30.01
C PRO A 129 -8.77 -0.38 30.23
N ALA A 130 -7.92 -1.31 30.64
CA ALA A 130 -8.33 -2.67 30.99
C ALA A 130 -9.45 -2.64 32.05
N PRO A 131 -10.41 -3.57 32.03
CA PRO A 131 -11.33 -3.72 33.15
C PRO A 131 -10.56 -4.18 34.39
N GLU A 132 -10.70 -3.41 35.47
CA GLU A 132 -10.26 -3.78 36.84
C GLU A 132 -10.95 -5.06 37.33
#